data_AF-A0A9X3YQM0-F1
#
_entry.id   AF-A0A9X3YQM0-F1
#
_cell.length_a   1.000
_cell.length_b   1.000
_cell.length_c   1.000
_cell.angle_alpha   90.00
_cell.angle_beta   90.00
_cell.angle_gamma   90.00
#
_symmetry.space_group_name_H-M   'P 1'
#
loop_
_entity.id
_entity.type
_entity.pdbx_description
1 polymer ?
#
loop_
_entity_poly.entity_id
_entity_poly.type
_entity_poly.pdbx_seq_one_letter_code
_entity_poly.pdbx_strand_id
1 'polypeptide(L)'
;MRTIRCVPLAALGLAATAGAATLEWIGEPQLYAPDAVSGASADVRLAVSPDGRRELWGAIGAIAGKSDFDVFERVRTGDGWSRPAPVPFNSGANDFDPAFAPDGSGAYFFSNRDGGLGGDDIWFVALKNGAWGTPVNVGAPVNTPHNEWAPTPLARGCLMFSSDGHGGAGGQELLQSCRGANGWSAPRGYDGINTAESEYDATSLDGGRFVVFTRSANPDEGGTLYLGTRGRDGTYRSERLPDAINSASGWNFGPSVSSAHPGMLFYSSHWPDKTKGRADIYVLRYRVK
;
A
#
# COMPACT_ATOMS: atom_id res chain seq x y z
N MET A 1 1.10 -55.63 -56.49
CA MET A 1 2.19 -54.64 -56.61
C MET A 1 2.11 -53.67 -55.44
N ARG A 2 3.21 -53.56 -54.65
CA ARG A 2 3.55 -52.57 -53.60
C ARG A 2 2.53 -52.28 -52.48
N THR A 3 2.79 -52.86 -51.31
CA THR A 3 2.32 -52.40 -50.00
C THR A 3 2.91 -51.04 -49.65
N ILE A 4 2.06 -50.03 -49.46
CA ILE A 4 2.43 -48.69 -48.95
C ILE A 4 2.35 -48.73 -47.42
N ARG A 5 3.51 -48.54 -46.76
CA ARG A 5 3.59 -48.30 -45.31
C ARG A 5 3.16 -46.86 -45.03
N CYS A 6 2.10 -46.68 -44.25
CA CYS A 6 1.72 -45.38 -43.71
C CYS A 6 2.57 -45.12 -42.46
N VAL A 7 3.47 -44.14 -42.51
CA VAL A 7 4.19 -43.62 -41.34
C VAL A 7 3.26 -42.65 -40.62
N PRO A 8 3.04 -42.74 -39.29
CA PRO A 8 2.24 -41.75 -38.59
C PRO A 8 3.01 -40.43 -38.51
N LEU A 9 2.34 -39.35 -38.90
CA LEU A 9 2.82 -37.97 -38.73
C LEU A 9 2.84 -37.67 -37.23
N ALA A 10 4.03 -37.57 -36.63
CA ALA A 10 4.15 -37.06 -35.27
C ALA A 10 3.79 -35.56 -35.28
N ALA A 11 2.64 -35.21 -34.72
CA ALA A 11 2.32 -33.83 -34.42
C ALA A 11 3.28 -33.35 -33.31
N LEU A 12 4.26 -32.53 -33.69
CA LEU A 12 4.98 -31.71 -32.70
C LEU A 12 3.97 -30.73 -32.12
N GLY A 13 3.46 -31.02 -30.92
CA GLY A 13 2.82 -30.01 -30.09
C GLY A 13 3.88 -28.98 -29.71
N LEU A 14 3.75 -27.75 -30.22
CA LEU A 14 4.42 -26.61 -29.59
C LEU A 14 3.82 -26.48 -28.19
N ALA A 15 4.55 -26.92 -27.17
CA ALA A 15 4.32 -26.44 -25.82
C ALA A 15 4.63 -24.94 -25.84
N ALA A 16 3.60 -24.11 -25.87
CA ALA A 16 3.74 -22.70 -25.56
C ALA A 16 4.33 -22.60 -24.15
N THR A 17 5.58 -22.19 -24.04
CA THR A 17 6.14 -21.81 -22.75
C THR A 17 5.36 -20.57 -22.31
N ALA A 18 4.43 -20.74 -21.38
CA ALA A 18 3.79 -19.61 -20.73
C ALA A 18 4.91 -18.75 -20.11
N GLY A 19 5.12 -17.56 -20.67
CA GLY A 19 6.06 -16.58 -20.12
C GLY A 19 5.70 -16.30 -18.66
N ALA A 20 6.71 -16.01 -17.83
CA ALA A 20 6.42 -15.49 -16.50
C ALA A 20 5.59 -14.20 -16.66
N ALA A 21 4.52 -14.08 -15.88
CA ALA A 21 3.66 -12.92 -15.96
C ALA A 21 4.46 -11.64 -15.67
N THR A 22 4.23 -10.58 -16.43
CA THR A 22 4.95 -9.30 -16.28
C THR A 22 4.01 -8.17 -15.90
N LEU A 23 4.54 -7.18 -15.20
CA LEU A 23 3.82 -5.96 -14.86
C LEU A 23 4.22 -4.85 -15.85
N GLU A 24 3.24 -4.19 -16.45
CA GLU A 24 3.47 -3.05 -17.35
C GLU A 24 2.77 -1.81 -16.84
N TRP A 25 3.55 -0.72 -16.70
CA TRP A 25 3.07 0.63 -16.44
C TRP A 25 2.56 1.28 -17.73
N ILE A 26 1.38 1.90 -17.68
CA ILE A 26 0.68 2.42 -18.86
C ILE A 26 0.54 3.94 -18.77
N GLY A 27 1.37 4.63 -19.56
CA GLY A 27 1.40 6.09 -19.63
C GLY A 27 2.14 6.71 -18.46
N GLU A 28 1.91 8.01 -18.26
CA GLU A 28 2.56 8.81 -17.22
C GLU A 28 1.69 8.95 -15.96
N PRO A 29 2.28 9.08 -14.76
CA PRO A 29 1.55 9.41 -13.55
C PRO A 29 0.74 10.71 -13.69
N GLN A 30 -0.52 10.68 -13.27
CA GLN A 30 -1.44 11.82 -13.33
C GLN A 30 -1.80 12.28 -11.92
N LEU A 31 -1.87 13.60 -11.70
CA LEU A 31 -2.32 14.16 -10.43
C LEU A 31 -3.75 13.68 -10.15
N TYR A 32 -3.97 13.13 -8.96
CA TYR A 32 -5.27 12.59 -8.57
C TYR A 32 -6.10 13.64 -7.83
N ALA A 33 -7.35 13.84 -8.25
CA ALA A 33 -8.34 14.69 -7.59
C ALA A 33 -7.79 16.04 -7.08
N PRO A 34 -7.26 16.90 -7.99
CA PRO A 34 -6.65 18.17 -7.61
C PRO A 34 -7.60 19.04 -6.80
N ASP A 35 -7.07 19.77 -5.83
CA ASP A 35 -7.79 20.68 -4.92
C ASP A 35 -8.77 20.00 -3.95
N ALA A 36 -8.98 18.69 -4.07
CA ALA A 36 -9.80 17.91 -3.18
C ALA A 36 -8.98 16.94 -2.33
N VAL A 37 -8.18 16.07 -2.97
CA VAL A 37 -7.27 15.18 -2.25
C VAL A 37 -5.87 15.76 -2.28
N SER A 38 -5.34 16.05 -3.46
CA SER A 38 -4.03 16.70 -3.65
C SER A 38 -4.17 18.21 -3.49
N GLY A 39 -4.11 18.65 -2.23
CA GLY A 39 -4.40 20.00 -1.77
C GLY A 39 -3.15 20.82 -1.44
N ALA A 40 -3.23 21.63 -0.38
CA ALA A 40 -2.09 22.42 0.10
C ALA A 40 -1.25 21.68 1.16
N SER A 41 -1.77 20.58 1.71
CA SER A 41 -1.09 19.71 2.67
C SER A 41 -0.11 18.78 1.95
N ALA A 42 0.71 18.03 2.70
CA ALA A 42 1.36 16.86 2.13
C ALA A 42 0.40 15.67 2.22
N ASP A 43 -0.10 15.19 1.09
CA ASP A 43 -1.12 14.15 1.04
C ASP A 43 -0.46 12.78 0.74
N VAL A 44 -0.56 11.88 1.71
CA VAL A 44 0.13 10.58 1.70
C VAL A 44 -0.87 9.43 1.69
N ARG A 45 -0.63 8.48 0.77
CA ARG A 45 -1.28 7.15 0.72
C ARG A 45 -2.82 7.20 0.63
N LEU A 46 -3.33 7.16 -0.60
CA LEU A 46 -4.77 7.07 -0.83
C LEU A 46 -5.32 5.67 -0.58
N ALA A 47 -6.25 5.55 0.36
CA ALA A 47 -7.05 4.34 0.53
C ALA A 47 -8.46 4.55 -0.01
N VAL A 48 -8.85 3.75 -0.99
CA VAL A 48 -10.23 3.74 -1.53
C VAL A 48 -10.97 2.51 -1.01
N SER A 49 -12.10 2.75 -0.37
CA SER A 49 -13.01 1.69 0.11
C SER A 49 -13.40 0.71 -1.00
N PRO A 50 -13.67 -0.58 -0.68
CA PRO A 50 -14.00 -1.58 -1.68
C PRO A 50 -15.24 -1.27 -2.54
N ASP A 51 -16.19 -0.49 -2.01
CA ASP A 51 -17.38 -0.05 -2.74
C ASP A 51 -17.16 1.24 -3.56
N GLY A 52 -15.96 1.83 -3.47
CA GLY A 52 -15.58 3.05 -4.17
C GLY A 52 -16.32 4.30 -3.69
N ARG A 53 -16.96 4.27 -2.52
CA ARG A 53 -17.79 5.39 -2.02
C ARG A 53 -17.08 6.25 -0.99
N ARG A 54 -15.90 5.85 -0.53
CA ARG A 54 -15.16 6.52 0.53
C ARG A 54 -13.68 6.46 0.24
N GLU A 55 -13.01 7.58 0.47
CA GLU A 55 -11.57 7.72 0.30
C GLU A 55 -10.98 8.29 1.57
N LEU A 56 -9.85 7.71 1.98
CA LEU A 56 -9.04 8.16 3.10
C LEU A 56 -7.62 8.46 2.62
N TRP A 57 -6.96 9.43 3.25
CA TRP A 57 -5.53 9.68 3.05
C TRP A 57 -4.96 10.31 4.32
N GLY A 58 -3.66 10.14 4.52
CA GLY A 58 -2.92 10.90 5.53
C GLY A 58 -2.62 12.30 5.01
N ALA A 59 -2.76 13.32 5.86
CA ALA A 59 -2.38 14.69 5.56
C ALA A 59 -1.39 15.20 6.62
N ILE A 60 -0.25 15.74 6.18
CA ILE A 60 0.77 16.33 7.06
C ILE A 60 0.57 17.84 7.16
N GLY A 61 0.47 18.36 8.38
CA GLY A 61 0.36 19.79 8.69
C GLY A 61 -0.93 20.45 8.20
N ALA A 62 -2.04 19.71 8.15
CA ALA A 62 -3.33 20.23 7.71
C ALA A 62 -3.97 21.16 8.75
N ILE A 63 -4.49 22.32 8.31
CA ILE A 63 -5.02 23.39 9.18
C ILE A 63 -6.20 22.93 10.06
N ALA A 64 -6.95 21.91 9.62
CA ALA A 64 -8.10 21.35 10.36
C ALA A 64 -7.76 20.04 11.11
N GLY A 65 -6.48 19.67 11.15
CA GLY A 65 -5.98 18.51 11.86
C GLY A 65 -6.00 18.66 13.38
N LYS A 66 -5.94 17.54 14.09
CA LYS A 66 -5.76 17.50 15.55
C LYS A 66 -4.29 17.34 15.95
N SER A 67 -3.41 16.98 15.01
CA SER A 67 -1.97 16.85 15.20
C SER A 67 -1.21 17.22 13.91
N ASP A 68 0.08 16.88 13.83
CA ASP A 68 0.87 17.07 12.61
C ASP A 68 0.51 16.05 11.52
N PHE A 69 -0.07 14.91 11.89
CA PHE A 69 -0.43 13.80 11.00
C PHE A 69 -1.87 13.39 11.27
N ASP A 70 -2.76 13.66 10.32
CA ASP A 70 -4.18 13.38 10.45
C ASP A 70 -4.71 12.60 9.27
N VAL A 71 -5.68 11.71 9.51
CA VAL A 71 -6.43 11.07 8.43
C VAL A 71 -7.59 11.96 7.98
N PHE A 72 -7.66 12.20 6.68
CA PHE A 72 -8.77 12.91 6.03
C PHE A 72 -9.64 11.94 5.25
N GLU A 73 -10.90 12.35 5.06
CA GLU A 73 -11.91 11.59 4.35
C GLU A 73 -12.71 12.45 3.39
N ARG A 74 -13.13 11.82 2.29
CA ARG A 74 -14.31 12.26 1.53
C ARG A 74 -15.21 11.08 1.18
N VAL A 75 -16.49 11.36 1.03
CA VAL A 75 -17.53 10.37 0.75
C VAL A 75 -18.28 10.73 -0.53
N ARG A 76 -18.54 9.73 -1.37
CA ARG A 76 -19.34 9.88 -2.58
C ARG A 76 -20.83 9.94 -2.22
N THR A 77 -21.46 11.02 -2.59
CA THR A 77 -22.89 11.32 -2.41
C THR A 77 -23.63 11.27 -3.76
N GLY A 78 -24.94 11.50 -3.75
CA GLY A 78 -25.72 11.64 -4.99
C GLY A 78 -25.26 12.81 -5.87
N ASP A 79 -24.70 13.86 -5.27
CA ASP A 79 -24.26 15.08 -5.95
C ASP A 79 -22.74 15.08 -6.26
N GLY A 80 -22.08 13.94 -6.11
CA GLY A 80 -20.62 13.81 -6.26
C GLY A 80 -19.89 13.66 -4.93
N TRP A 81 -18.61 13.96 -4.89
CA TRP A 81 -17.80 13.83 -3.66
C TRP A 81 -18.12 14.94 -2.66
N SER A 82 -18.20 14.58 -1.38
CA SER A 82 -18.22 15.55 -0.29
C SER A 82 -16.92 16.36 -0.26
N ARG A 83 -16.96 17.50 0.42
CA ARG A 83 -15.70 18.18 0.78
C ARG A 83 -14.86 17.26 1.69
N PRO A 84 -13.53 17.28 1.54
CA PRO A 84 -12.61 16.67 2.50
C PRO A 84 -12.87 17.15 3.93
N ALA A 85 -12.80 16.23 4.89
CA ALA A 85 -12.88 16.53 6.31
C ALA A 85 -12.01 15.54 7.11
N PRO A 86 -11.45 15.95 8.27
CA PRO A 86 -10.77 15.01 9.15
C PRO A 86 -11.74 13.93 9.64
N VAL A 87 -11.26 12.69 9.75
CA VAL A 87 -12.08 11.60 10.29
C VAL A 87 -12.33 11.81 11.79
N PRO A 88 -13.49 11.36 12.31
CA PRO A 88 -13.82 11.55 13.73
C PRO A 88 -12.90 10.76 14.67
N PHE A 89 -12.23 9.73 14.17
CA PHE A 89 -11.35 8.85 14.96
C PHE A 89 -9.90 9.36 15.11
N ASN A 90 -9.56 10.49 14.47
CA ASN A 90 -8.31 11.18 14.77
C ASN A 90 -8.27 11.58 16.25
N SER A 91 -7.08 11.55 16.81
CA SER A 91 -6.73 11.83 18.20
C SER A 91 -5.83 13.07 18.26
N GLY A 92 -5.31 13.43 19.44
CA GLY A 92 -4.25 14.45 19.54
C GLY A 92 -2.86 13.90 19.21
N ALA A 93 -2.77 12.61 18.89
CA ALA A 93 -1.56 11.92 18.49
C ALA A 93 -1.44 11.91 16.95
N ASN A 94 -0.35 11.36 16.42
CA ASN A 94 -0.21 11.16 14.99
C ASN A 94 -1.12 10.00 14.54
N ASP A 95 -1.88 10.22 13.47
CA ASP A 95 -2.83 9.27 12.90
C ASP A 95 -2.67 9.23 11.38
N PHE A 96 -2.20 8.11 10.82
CA PHE A 96 -1.71 8.12 9.45
C PHE A 96 -1.76 6.78 8.72
N ASP A 97 -1.39 6.80 7.43
CA ASP A 97 -1.40 5.67 6.49
C ASP A 97 -2.65 4.78 6.55
N PRO A 98 -3.85 5.33 6.25
CA PRO A 98 -5.06 4.55 6.28
C PRO A 98 -5.03 3.46 5.20
N ALA A 99 -5.71 2.34 5.47
CA ALA A 99 -5.96 1.29 4.49
C ALA A 99 -7.26 0.55 4.82
N PHE A 100 -8.18 0.46 3.85
CA PHE A 100 -9.45 -0.23 4.06
C PHE A 100 -9.25 -1.74 4.17
N ALA A 101 -9.99 -2.37 5.09
CA ALA A 101 -10.16 -3.81 5.08
C ALA A 101 -10.83 -4.26 3.77
N PRO A 102 -10.44 -5.41 3.18
CA PRO A 102 -10.96 -5.83 1.87
C PRO A 102 -12.47 -6.12 1.86
N ASP A 103 -13.03 -6.43 3.03
CA ASP A 103 -14.47 -6.68 3.24
C ASP A 103 -15.28 -5.40 3.52
N GLY A 104 -14.63 -4.23 3.56
CA GLY A 104 -15.28 -2.95 3.84
C GLY A 104 -15.71 -2.79 5.30
N SER A 105 -15.30 -3.68 6.20
CA SER A 105 -15.69 -3.65 7.63
C SER A 105 -15.09 -2.49 8.42
N GLY A 106 -14.10 -1.80 7.86
CA GLY A 106 -13.38 -0.74 8.52
C GLY A 106 -12.07 -0.39 7.81
N ALA A 107 -11.20 0.30 8.52
CA ALA A 107 -9.87 0.67 8.07
C ALA A 107 -8.82 0.39 9.14
N TYR A 108 -7.62 0.05 8.69
CA TYR A 108 -6.40 0.06 9.48
C TYR A 108 -5.69 1.39 9.27
N PHE A 109 -4.90 1.81 10.25
CA PHE A 109 -4.04 3.00 10.21
C PHE A 109 -2.99 2.84 11.32
N PHE A 110 -1.90 3.60 11.30
CA PHE A 110 -0.97 3.63 12.44
C PHE A 110 -1.17 4.87 13.30
N SER A 111 -0.81 4.76 14.58
CA SER A 111 -0.89 5.85 15.53
C SER A 111 -0.04 5.62 16.77
N ASN A 112 0.56 6.69 17.28
CA ASN A 112 1.24 6.76 18.59
C ASN A 112 0.30 7.23 19.73
N ARG A 113 -1.01 7.03 19.58
CA ARG A 113 -2.00 7.28 20.63
C ARG A 113 -1.80 6.38 21.85
N ASP A 114 -2.26 6.85 23.00
CA ASP A 114 -2.31 6.06 24.23
C ASP A 114 -3.09 4.74 24.05
N GLY A 115 -2.62 3.69 24.72
CA GLY A 115 -3.21 2.34 24.67
C GLY A 115 -2.58 1.40 23.63
N GLY A 116 -1.50 1.84 22.99
CA GLY A 116 -0.61 0.99 22.19
C GLY A 116 0.41 0.21 23.03
N LEU A 117 1.33 -0.47 22.33
CA LEU A 117 2.42 -1.26 22.91
C LEU A 117 3.77 -0.55 22.83
N GLY A 118 3.92 0.44 21.96
CA GLY A 118 5.20 1.07 21.66
C GLY A 118 5.06 2.46 21.05
N GLY A 119 5.97 2.77 20.13
CA GLY A 119 6.03 4.04 19.40
C GLY A 119 4.78 4.23 18.53
N ASP A 120 4.92 4.01 17.23
CA ASP A 120 3.76 3.94 16.34
C ASP A 120 3.19 2.53 16.32
N ASP A 121 1.90 2.38 16.62
CA ASP A 121 1.21 1.10 16.65
C ASP A 121 0.19 1.03 15.50
N ILE A 122 -0.13 -0.17 15.02
CA ILE A 122 -1.25 -0.37 14.08
C ILE A 122 -2.58 -0.50 14.85
N TRP A 123 -3.58 0.23 14.38
CA TRP A 123 -4.94 0.27 14.91
C TRP A 123 -5.95 -0.12 13.82
N PHE A 124 -7.10 -0.64 14.26
CA PHE A 124 -8.25 -0.90 13.41
C PHE A 124 -9.46 -0.11 13.90
N VAL A 125 -10.19 0.51 12.98
CA VAL A 125 -11.46 1.19 13.27
C VAL A 125 -12.58 0.63 12.40
N ALA A 126 -13.62 0.12 13.05
CA ALA A 126 -14.77 -0.44 12.35
C ALA A 126 -15.61 0.67 11.68
N LEU A 127 -16.15 0.35 10.50
CA LEU A 127 -17.13 1.17 9.80
C LEU A 127 -18.47 0.44 9.81
N LYS A 128 -19.48 1.00 10.49
CA LYS A 128 -20.82 0.41 10.58
C LYS A 128 -21.88 1.43 10.21
N ASN A 129 -22.75 1.08 9.27
CA ASN A 129 -23.82 1.97 8.79
C ASN A 129 -23.31 3.37 8.37
N GLY A 130 -22.12 3.43 7.77
CA GLY A 130 -21.49 4.67 7.34
C GLY A 130 -20.81 5.50 8.44
N ALA A 131 -20.81 5.03 9.68
CA ALA A 131 -20.18 5.70 10.82
C ALA A 131 -18.95 4.93 11.33
N TRP A 132 -17.89 5.67 11.63
CA TRP A 132 -16.67 5.15 12.23
C TRP A 132 -16.88 4.84 13.71
N GLY A 133 -16.39 3.69 14.16
CA GLY A 133 -16.39 3.27 15.56
C GLY A 133 -15.21 3.81 16.36
N THR A 134 -14.98 3.22 17.53
CA THR A 134 -13.77 3.47 18.33
C THR A 134 -12.61 2.64 17.81
N PRO A 135 -11.43 3.22 17.58
CA PRO A 135 -10.26 2.46 17.19
C PRO A 135 -9.81 1.48 18.27
N VAL A 136 -9.31 0.33 17.83
CA VAL A 136 -8.82 -0.76 18.68
C VAL A 136 -7.41 -1.12 18.22
N ASN A 137 -6.49 -1.22 19.17
CA ASN A 137 -5.11 -1.61 18.90
C ASN A 137 -5.07 -3.04 18.35
N VAL A 138 -4.29 -3.29 17.29
CA VAL A 138 -4.20 -4.61 16.65
C VAL A 138 -3.49 -5.63 17.55
N GLY A 139 -2.59 -5.15 18.40
CA GLY A 139 -1.89 -5.93 19.43
C GLY A 139 -0.77 -6.81 18.89
N ALA A 140 -0.12 -7.52 19.80
CA ALA A 140 0.95 -8.44 19.47
C ALA A 140 0.46 -9.68 18.70
N PRO A 141 1.33 -10.32 17.88
CA PRO A 141 2.70 -9.92 17.58
C PRO A 141 2.83 -8.93 16.41
N VAL A 142 1.76 -8.28 15.97
CA VAL A 142 1.86 -7.24 14.93
C VAL A 142 2.52 -6.00 15.52
N ASN A 143 1.94 -5.46 16.60
CA ASN A 143 2.53 -4.33 17.30
C ASN A 143 3.62 -4.80 18.27
N THR A 144 4.65 -3.98 18.41
CA THR A 144 5.81 -4.20 19.27
C THR A 144 6.04 -2.97 20.16
N PRO A 145 7.07 -2.96 21.04
CA PRO A 145 7.48 -1.73 21.71
C PRO A 145 8.10 -0.66 20.78
N HIS A 146 8.26 -0.95 19.49
CA HIS A 146 8.89 -0.08 18.50
C HIS A 146 7.84 0.55 17.56
N ASN A 147 8.17 0.77 16.29
CA ASN A 147 7.34 1.50 15.33
C ASN A 147 6.84 0.57 14.22
N GLU A 148 5.52 0.47 14.09
CA GLU A 148 4.81 -0.22 13.03
C GLU A 148 4.05 0.77 12.13
N TRP A 149 4.35 0.76 10.83
CA TRP A 149 3.77 1.71 9.87
C TRP A 149 3.04 1.02 8.72
N ALA A 150 2.38 1.85 7.91
CA ALA A 150 1.94 1.50 6.56
C ALA A 150 1.08 0.21 6.45
N PRO A 151 0.06 0.00 7.30
CA PRO A 151 -0.72 -1.24 7.29
C PRO A 151 -1.43 -1.45 5.96
N THR A 152 -1.34 -2.66 5.43
CA THR A 152 -1.84 -3.05 4.11
C THR A 152 -2.60 -4.36 4.21
N PRO A 153 -3.94 -4.30 4.33
CA PRO A 153 -4.75 -5.50 4.41
C PRO A 153 -4.65 -6.32 3.13
N LEU A 154 -4.43 -7.62 3.30
CA LEU A 154 -4.32 -8.60 2.23
C LEU A 154 -5.48 -9.59 2.28
N ALA A 155 -5.58 -10.42 1.25
CA ALA A 155 -6.56 -11.50 1.21
C ALA A 155 -6.38 -12.47 2.40
N ARG A 156 -7.47 -13.17 2.75
CA ARG A 156 -7.49 -14.22 3.80
C ARG A 156 -7.12 -13.73 5.20
N GLY A 157 -7.38 -12.46 5.51
CA GLY A 157 -7.17 -11.90 6.85
C GLY A 157 -5.69 -11.72 7.20
N CYS A 158 -4.83 -11.57 6.18
CA CYS A 158 -3.44 -11.19 6.38
C CYS A 158 -3.28 -9.67 6.33
N LEU A 159 -2.24 -9.19 6.99
CA LEU A 159 -1.83 -7.80 7.03
C LEU A 159 -0.35 -7.75 6.68
N MET A 160 -0.01 -6.96 5.67
CA MET A 160 1.36 -6.52 5.42
C MET A 160 1.57 -5.18 6.10
N PHE A 161 2.74 -4.96 6.68
CA PHE A 161 3.10 -3.75 7.42
C PHE A 161 4.62 -3.61 7.43
N SER A 162 5.13 -2.44 7.82
CA SER A 162 6.54 -2.30 8.15
C SER A 162 6.75 -2.22 9.65
N SER A 163 7.88 -2.74 10.15
CA SER A 163 8.26 -2.62 11.55
C SER A 163 9.78 -2.60 11.74
N ASP A 164 10.27 -1.84 12.70
CA ASP A 164 11.65 -1.89 13.21
C ASP A 164 11.79 -2.72 14.51
N GLY A 165 10.74 -3.44 14.91
CA GLY A 165 10.66 -4.17 16.18
C GLY A 165 10.90 -5.69 16.10
N HIS A 166 11.15 -6.26 14.92
CA HIS A 166 11.25 -7.71 14.72
C HIS A 166 12.67 -8.25 14.49
N GLY A 167 13.69 -7.41 14.69
CA GLY A 167 15.09 -7.83 14.82
C GLY A 167 15.77 -8.25 13.52
N GLY A 168 15.33 -7.76 12.37
CA GLY A 168 16.05 -7.99 11.12
C GLY A 168 17.15 -6.98 10.84
N ALA A 169 17.53 -6.86 9.57
CA ALA A 169 18.87 -6.41 9.18
C ALA A 169 19.04 -4.89 9.05
N GLY A 170 17.94 -4.13 9.04
CA GLY A 170 17.89 -2.71 8.75
C GLY A 170 17.00 -1.91 9.71
N GLY A 171 16.44 -0.80 9.22
CA GLY A 171 15.46 0.02 9.94
C GLY A 171 14.08 -0.62 9.90
N GLN A 172 13.13 0.01 9.20
CA GLN A 172 11.82 -0.59 8.94
C GLN A 172 11.92 -1.77 7.99
N GLU A 173 11.32 -2.90 8.34
CA GLU A 173 11.26 -4.09 7.48
C GLU A 173 9.83 -4.41 7.07
N LEU A 174 9.61 -4.82 5.81
CA LEU A 174 8.29 -5.30 5.39
C LEU A 174 8.03 -6.71 5.90
N LEU A 175 6.91 -6.85 6.59
CA LEU A 175 6.47 -8.07 7.27
C LEU A 175 5.02 -8.39 6.93
N GLN A 176 4.66 -9.65 7.07
CA GLN A 176 3.29 -10.14 6.96
C GLN A 176 2.89 -10.95 8.19
N SER A 177 1.70 -10.68 8.73
CA SER A 177 1.05 -11.51 9.73
C SER A 177 -0.37 -11.86 9.28
N CYS A 178 -0.84 -13.07 9.61
CA CYS A 178 -2.17 -13.54 9.26
C CYS A 178 -3.00 -13.88 10.49
N ARG A 179 -4.26 -13.44 10.50
CA ARG A 179 -5.19 -13.75 11.57
C ARG A 179 -5.69 -15.18 11.47
N GLY A 180 -5.39 -16.00 12.48
CA GLY A 180 -5.88 -17.36 12.65
C GLY A 180 -6.81 -17.49 13.86
N ALA A 181 -7.07 -18.74 14.26
CA ALA A 181 -7.92 -19.06 15.41
C ALA A 181 -7.36 -18.50 16.74
N ASN A 182 -6.04 -18.39 16.86
CA ASN A 182 -5.33 -17.94 18.06
C ASN A 182 -4.85 -16.48 17.96
N GLY A 183 -5.44 -15.67 17.07
CA GLY A 183 -4.99 -14.31 16.79
C GLY A 183 -3.99 -14.24 15.64
N TRP A 184 -3.18 -13.18 15.62
CA TRP A 184 -2.18 -12.92 14.59
C TRP A 184 -1.01 -13.91 14.66
N SER A 185 -0.55 -14.41 13.51
CA SER A 185 0.62 -15.27 13.42
C SER A 185 1.91 -14.49 13.70
N ALA A 186 2.99 -15.19 14.05
CA ALA A 186 4.32 -14.59 14.06
C ALA A 186 4.60 -13.90 12.70
N PRO A 187 5.06 -12.64 12.68
CA PRO A 187 5.37 -11.93 11.45
C PRO A 187 6.47 -12.62 10.65
N ARG A 188 6.37 -12.55 9.32
CA ARG A 188 7.35 -13.10 8.39
C ARG A 188 7.75 -12.04 7.39
N GLY A 189 9.06 -11.88 7.17
CA GLY A 189 9.59 -10.96 6.17
C GLY A 189 9.35 -11.41 4.74
N TYR A 190 9.50 -10.46 3.81
CA TYR A 190 9.47 -10.70 2.38
C TYR A 190 10.91 -10.94 1.88
N ASP A 191 11.32 -12.20 1.76
CA ASP A 191 12.65 -12.58 1.29
C ASP A 191 13.00 -11.91 -0.05
N GLY A 192 14.11 -11.18 -0.11
CA GLY A 192 14.55 -10.45 -1.30
C GLY A 192 13.94 -9.05 -1.48
N ILE A 193 13.04 -8.64 -0.58
CA ILE A 193 12.60 -7.24 -0.42
C ILE A 193 13.40 -6.55 0.68
N ASN A 194 13.45 -7.13 1.88
CA ASN A 194 14.09 -6.48 3.03
C ASN A 194 15.61 -6.40 2.86
N THR A 195 16.19 -5.25 3.21
CA THR A 195 17.63 -4.98 3.12
C THR A 195 18.17 -4.36 4.42
N ALA A 196 19.36 -3.76 4.38
CA ALA A 196 19.89 -2.97 5.50
C ALA A 196 19.31 -1.54 5.53
N GLU A 197 18.65 -1.11 4.44
CA GLU A 197 17.87 0.13 4.41
C GLU A 197 16.48 -0.11 5.04
N SER A 198 15.66 0.93 5.09
CA SER A 198 14.26 0.81 5.50
C SER A 198 13.37 0.51 4.31
N GLU A 199 12.56 -0.55 4.40
CA GLU A 199 11.45 -0.85 3.51
C GLU A 199 10.11 -0.64 4.23
N TYR A 200 9.28 0.23 3.67
CA TYR A 200 8.00 0.64 4.25
C TYR A 200 7.05 0.98 3.12
N ASP A 201 5.81 1.33 3.46
CA ASP A 201 4.82 1.80 2.48
C ASP A 201 4.69 0.87 1.28
N ALA A 202 3.97 -0.23 1.46
CA ALA A 202 3.88 -1.26 0.44
C ALA A 202 2.44 -1.56 0.03
N THR A 203 2.27 -2.03 -1.20
CA THR A 203 1.03 -2.62 -1.69
C THR A 203 1.30 -3.88 -2.49
N SER A 204 0.32 -4.79 -2.51
CA SER A 204 0.41 -6.07 -3.21
C SER A 204 -0.45 -6.06 -4.46
N LEU A 205 0.10 -6.54 -5.58
CA LEU A 205 -0.61 -6.71 -6.84
C LEU A 205 -0.64 -8.20 -7.22
N ASP A 206 -1.70 -8.59 -7.95
CA ASP A 206 -1.87 -9.94 -8.50
C ASP A 206 -1.67 -11.05 -7.44
N GLY A 207 -2.30 -10.88 -6.28
CA GLY A 207 -2.26 -11.86 -5.18
C GLY A 207 -0.86 -12.06 -4.59
N GLY A 208 -0.01 -11.03 -4.60
CA GLY A 208 1.36 -11.12 -4.08
C GLY A 208 2.38 -11.61 -5.09
N ARG A 209 2.04 -11.70 -6.38
CA ARG A 209 3.07 -11.88 -7.41
C ARG A 209 3.97 -10.64 -7.52
N PHE A 210 3.42 -9.46 -7.28
CA PHE A 210 4.17 -8.22 -7.24
C PHE A 210 3.92 -7.47 -5.94
N VAL A 211 4.95 -6.79 -5.45
CA VAL A 211 4.86 -5.84 -4.33
C VAL A 211 5.48 -4.53 -4.80
N VAL A 212 4.73 -3.43 -4.72
CA VAL A 212 5.30 -2.09 -4.91
C VAL A 212 5.52 -1.52 -3.52
N PHE A 213 6.72 -1.03 -3.24
CA PHE A 213 7.08 -0.56 -1.92
C PHE A 213 8.03 0.62 -1.96
N THR A 214 8.10 1.38 -0.87
CA THR A 214 9.09 2.42 -0.69
C THR A 214 10.33 1.87 0.03
N ARG A 215 11.51 2.29 -0.43
CA ARG A 215 12.79 2.06 0.23
C ARG A 215 13.52 3.38 0.48
N SER A 216 14.18 3.48 1.63
CA SER A 216 15.04 4.61 1.98
C SER A 216 16.13 4.25 2.97
N ALA A 217 17.32 4.86 2.81
CA ALA A 217 18.36 4.86 3.83
C ALA A 217 18.01 5.77 5.03
N ASN A 218 17.20 6.81 4.81
CA ASN A 218 16.68 7.68 5.86
C ASN A 218 15.21 8.06 5.54
N PRO A 219 14.22 7.39 6.17
CA PRO A 219 12.80 7.64 5.92
C PRO A 219 12.35 9.10 6.13
N ASP A 220 13.06 9.86 6.97
CA ASP A 220 12.74 11.28 7.23
C ASP A 220 13.14 12.22 6.08
N GLU A 221 14.05 11.78 5.20
CA GLU A 221 14.58 12.59 4.09
C GLU A 221 13.95 12.28 2.73
N GLY A 222 13.24 11.16 2.61
CA GLY A 222 12.77 10.72 1.31
C GLY A 222 12.50 9.22 1.24
N GLY A 223 11.97 8.80 0.09
CA GLY A 223 11.70 7.43 -0.29
C GLY A 223 11.67 7.25 -1.80
N THR A 224 12.07 6.07 -2.25
CA THR A 224 12.04 5.66 -3.66
C THR A 224 11.16 4.43 -3.81
N LEU A 225 10.31 4.39 -4.83
CA LEU A 225 9.49 3.23 -5.13
C LEU A 225 10.29 2.13 -5.86
N TYR A 226 10.10 0.91 -5.40
CA TYR A 226 10.63 -0.32 -5.96
C TYR A 226 9.50 -1.29 -6.31
N LEU A 227 9.78 -2.20 -7.24
CA LEU A 227 8.95 -3.35 -7.58
C LEU A 227 9.67 -4.63 -7.15
N GLY A 228 9.07 -5.37 -6.23
CA GLY A 228 9.41 -6.75 -5.93
C GLY A 228 8.61 -7.68 -6.82
N THR A 229 9.28 -8.52 -7.60
CA THR A 229 8.65 -9.60 -8.40
C THR A 229 8.92 -10.95 -7.76
N ARG A 230 7.86 -11.68 -7.44
CA ARG A 230 7.96 -12.99 -6.78
C ARG A 230 8.39 -14.08 -7.75
N GLY A 231 9.52 -14.71 -7.46
CA GLY A 231 10.04 -15.90 -8.12
C GLY A 231 9.22 -17.16 -7.83
N ARG A 232 9.51 -18.23 -8.57
CA ARG A 232 8.85 -19.54 -8.40
C ARG A 232 9.22 -20.24 -7.10
N ASP A 233 10.41 -19.95 -6.58
CA ASP A 233 10.92 -20.37 -5.27
C ASP A 233 10.27 -19.60 -4.10
N GLY A 234 9.53 -18.53 -4.41
CA GLY A 234 8.82 -17.71 -3.45
C GLY A 234 9.61 -16.50 -2.94
N THR A 235 10.88 -16.35 -3.33
CA THR A 235 11.70 -15.17 -3.05
C THR A 235 11.37 -14.04 -4.02
N TYR A 236 11.61 -12.79 -3.63
CA TYR A 236 11.41 -11.64 -4.48
C TYR A 236 12.73 -11.18 -5.10
N ARG A 237 12.64 -10.71 -6.36
CA ARG A 237 13.67 -9.87 -6.95
C ARG A 237 13.14 -8.44 -6.98
N SER A 238 13.87 -7.53 -6.35
CA SER A 238 13.50 -6.11 -6.26
C SER A 238 14.25 -5.26 -7.28
N GLU A 239 13.55 -4.34 -7.94
CA GLU A 239 14.13 -3.35 -8.84
C GLU A 239 13.54 -1.96 -8.61
N ARG A 240 14.36 -0.91 -8.77
CA ARG A 240 13.90 0.48 -8.63
C ARG A 240 12.96 0.81 -9.78
N LEU A 241 11.81 1.44 -9.49
CA LEU A 241 10.92 1.91 -10.54
C LEU A 241 11.54 3.05 -11.37
N PRO A 242 11.16 3.21 -12.66
CA PRO A 242 11.71 4.25 -13.53
C PRO A 242 11.55 5.67 -12.98
N ASP A 243 12.39 6.59 -13.44
CA ASP A 243 12.35 8.03 -13.06
C ASP A 243 11.05 8.73 -13.49
N ALA A 244 10.32 8.17 -14.46
CA ALA A 244 8.99 8.63 -14.81
C ALA A 244 7.97 8.45 -13.66
N ILE A 245 8.22 7.50 -12.76
CA ILE A 245 7.40 7.20 -11.57
C ILE A 245 8.04 7.82 -10.32
N ASN A 246 9.35 7.64 -10.17
CA ASN A 246 10.15 8.18 -9.07
C ASN A 246 10.60 9.60 -9.36
N SER A 247 9.91 10.59 -8.79
CA SER A 247 10.30 11.98 -8.93
C SER A 247 11.71 12.22 -8.38
N ALA A 248 12.42 13.16 -9.02
CA ALA A 248 13.79 13.50 -8.65
C ALA A 248 13.92 14.19 -7.28
N SER A 249 12.80 14.59 -6.66
CA SER A 249 12.77 15.18 -5.31
C SER A 249 13.10 14.16 -4.22
N GLY A 250 13.00 12.87 -4.53
CA GLY A 250 13.17 11.80 -3.55
C GLY A 250 11.97 11.61 -2.64
N TRP A 251 10.82 12.26 -2.87
CA TRP A 251 9.60 12.02 -2.11
C TRP A 251 8.67 11.11 -2.91
N ASN A 252 8.72 9.79 -2.67
CA ASN A 252 7.85 8.81 -3.33
C ASN A 252 7.40 7.72 -2.34
N PHE A 253 6.11 7.76 -1.97
CA PHE A 253 5.57 7.05 -0.80
C PHE A 253 4.17 6.48 -1.04
N GLY A 254 3.66 5.74 -0.07
CA GLY A 254 2.25 5.33 0.02
C GLY A 254 1.67 4.62 -1.21
N PRO A 255 2.39 3.71 -1.90
CA PRO A 255 1.81 2.98 -3.00
C PRO A 255 0.60 2.18 -2.49
N SER A 256 -0.51 2.26 -3.20
CA SER A 256 -1.80 1.72 -2.75
C SER A 256 -2.67 1.35 -3.95
N VAL A 257 -3.55 0.37 -3.75
CA VAL A 257 -4.52 -0.09 -4.76
C VAL A 257 -5.89 -0.34 -4.14
N SER A 258 -6.92 -0.41 -4.97
CA SER A 258 -8.27 -0.73 -4.53
C SER A 258 -9.01 -1.58 -5.56
N SER A 259 -9.85 -2.49 -5.09
CA SER A 259 -10.76 -3.28 -5.93
C SER A 259 -11.80 -2.42 -6.65
N ALA A 260 -12.10 -1.22 -6.15
CA ALA A 260 -12.97 -0.24 -6.81
C ALA A 260 -12.31 0.39 -8.05
N HIS A 261 -10.98 0.33 -8.16
CA HIS A 261 -10.18 0.91 -9.24
C HIS A 261 -9.15 -0.11 -9.77
N PRO A 262 -9.60 -1.22 -10.38
CA PRO A 262 -8.70 -2.27 -10.86
C PRO A 262 -7.73 -1.72 -11.91
N GLY A 263 -6.44 -2.09 -11.81
CA GLY A 263 -5.40 -1.64 -12.73
C GLY A 263 -4.93 -0.20 -12.49
N MET A 264 -5.25 0.39 -11.33
CA MET A 264 -4.75 1.69 -10.91
C MET A 264 -3.87 1.56 -9.66
N LEU A 265 -2.66 2.09 -9.74
CA LEU A 265 -1.75 2.31 -8.62
C LEU A 265 -1.85 3.77 -8.21
N PHE A 266 -2.14 4.02 -6.94
CA PHE A 266 -2.01 5.34 -6.34
C PHE A 266 -0.70 5.40 -5.57
N TYR A 267 -0.07 6.57 -5.51
CA TYR A 267 1.11 6.81 -4.70
C TYR A 267 1.30 8.31 -4.51
N SER A 268 2.04 8.70 -3.48
CA SER A 268 2.33 10.10 -3.21
C SER A 268 3.69 10.48 -3.74
N SER A 269 3.80 11.66 -4.34
CA SER A 269 5.08 12.17 -4.84
C SER A 269 5.16 13.69 -4.86
N HIS A 270 6.37 14.23 -4.78
CA HIS A 270 6.65 15.65 -5.00
C HIS A 270 7.32 15.90 -6.35
N TRP A 271 6.55 16.42 -7.28
CA TRP A 271 7.00 16.95 -8.57
C TRP A 271 6.96 18.49 -8.53
N PRO A 272 8.11 19.20 -8.46
CA PRO A 272 8.14 20.65 -8.24
C PRO A 272 7.26 21.46 -9.21
N ASP A 273 7.15 21.03 -10.47
CA ASP A 273 6.38 21.73 -11.50
C ASP A 273 4.89 21.35 -11.56
N LYS A 274 4.47 20.35 -10.77
CA LYS A 274 3.09 19.79 -10.80
C LYS A 274 2.41 19.78 -9.44
N THR A 275 3.19 19.83 -8.36
CA THR A 275 2.71 19.63 -6.98
C THR A 275 2.28 20.95 -6.39
N LYS A 276 1.15 20.94 -5.69
CA LYS A 276 0.62 22.09 -4.97
C LYS A 276 1.06 22.07 -3.51
N GLY A 277 1.09 20.89 -2.88
CA GLY A 277 1.60 20.68 -1.53
C GLY A 277 3.09 20.30 -1.46
N ARG A 278 3.53 19.82 -0.28
CA ARG A 278 4.88 19.21 -0.14
C ARG A 278 4.93 17.83 -0.79
N ALA A 279 3.81 17.13 -0.91
CA ALA A 279 3.63 15.93 -1.70
C ALA A 279 2.14 15.84 -2.09
N ASP A 280 1.85 15.33 -3.27
CA ASP A 280 0.48 15.12 -3.76
C ASP A 280 0.27 13.65 -4.16
N ILE A 281 -0.98 13.23 -4.26
CA ILE A 281 -1.35 11.89 -4.72
C ILE A 281 -1.40 11.85 -6.25
N TYR A 282 -0.74 10.86 -6.83
CA TYR A 282 -0.73 10.53 -8.24
C TYR A 282 -1.38 9.16 -8.48
N VAL A 283 -1.93 8.99 -9.67
CA VAL A 283 -2.47 7.72 -10.16
C VAL A 283 -1.75 7.29 -11.44
N LEU A 284 -1.41 6.02 -11.51
CA LEU A 284 -0.77 5.38 -12.66
C LEU A 284 -1.53 4.11 -13.03
N ARG A 285 -1.78 3.91 -14.32
CA ARG A 285 -2.39 2.68 -14.81
C ARG A 285 -1.34 1.59 -14.94
N TYR A 286 -1.73 0.35 -14.67
CA TYR A 286 -0.91 -0.82 -14.91
C TYR A 286 -1.74 -1.97 -15.47
N ARG A 287 -1.06 -2.94 -16.10
CA ARG A 287 -1.64 -4.25 -16.44
C ARG A 287 -0.67 -5.37 -16.12
N VAL A 288 -1.22 -6.52 -15.77
CA VAL A 288 -0.48 -7.78 -15.68
C VAL A 288 -0.65 -8.52 -16.99
N LYS A 289 0.46 -8.98 -17.58
CA LYS A 289 0.53 -9.75 -18.83
C LYS A 289 0.88 -11.21 -18.56
#